data_AF-A0A2T0VKA6-F1
#
_entry.id   AF-A0A2T0VKA6-F1
#
_cell.length_a   1.000
_cell.length_b   1.000
_cell.length_c   1.000
_cell.angle_alpha   90.00
_cell.angle_beta   90.00
_cell.angle_gamma   90.00
#
_symmetry.space_group_name_H-M   'P 1'
#
loop_
_entity.id
_entity.type
_entity.pdbx_description
1 polymer ?
#
loop_
_entity_poly.entity_id
_entity_poly.type
_entity_poly.pdbx_seq_one_letter_code
_entity_poly.pdbx_strand_id
1 'polypeptide(L)'
;LSTIEELACTDGIRPVLLGRSGEVLYLGPKPRLFSKSQRKSMSVRGGGFCDWTGCTTPSRQCDAHHVIPWSRGGKTDINNGVLLCPEHHRQIHRSAFTIKMVNGKPFLLAPRWLDPTQTMRALGKARYTTRNTNHMNR
;
A
#
# COMPACT_ATOMS: atom_id res chain seq x y z
N LEU A 1 -13.13 14.60 -4.67
CA LEU A 1 -13.03 13.25 -5.27
C LEU A 1 -12.52 12.18 -4.29
N SER A 2 -12.35 12.47 -2.99
CA SER A 2 -11.57 11.64 -2.04
C SER A 2 -12.28 10.39 -1.47
N THR A 3 -13.60 10.42 -1.25
CA THR A 3 -14.29 9.32 -0.54
C THR A 3 -14.45 8.07 -1.39
N ILE A 4 -14.71 8.22 -2.70
CA ILE A 4 -14.88 7.09 -3.62
C ILE A 4 -13.55 6.39 -3.87
N GLU A 5 -12.44 7.12 -4.00
CA GLU A 5 -11.11 6.53 -4.17
C GLU A 5 -10.61 5.83 -2.88
N GLU A 6 -10.97 6.35 -1.71
CA GLU A 6 -10.70 5.73 -0.42
C GLU A 6 -11.47 4.40 -0.25
N LEU A 7 -12.78 4.41 -0.45
CA LEU A 7 -13.64 3.20 -0.41
C LEU A 7 -13.22 2.18 -1.46
N ALA A 8 -12.88 2.66 -2.65
CA ALA A 8 -12.36 1.80 -3.69
C ALA A 8 -11.11 1.08 -3.20
N CYS A 9 -10.26 1.66 -2.33
CA CYS A 9 -9.04 1.04 -1.84
C CYS A 9 -9.23 -0.03 -0.76
N THR A 10 -10.17 0.17 0.14
CA THR A 10 -10.39 -0.68 1.31
C THR A 10 -11.31 -1.86 1.03
N ASP A 11 -12.38 -1.64 0.26
CA ASP A 11 -13.48 -2.59 0.25
C ASP A 11 -13.39 -3.52 -0.95
N GLY A 12 -12.92 -4.74 -0.71
CA GLY A 12 -12.87 -5.82 -1.72
C GLY A 12 -14.24 -6.39 -2.04
N ILE A 13 -15.24 -5.52 -2.21
CA ILE A 13 -16.60 -5.91 -2.56
C ILE A 13 -16.55 -6.63 -3.89
N ARG A 14 -17.04 -7.88 -3.88
CA ARG A 14 -17.26 -8.65 -5.09
C ARG A 14 -18.77 -8.67 -5.35
N PRO A 15 -19.25 -8.10 -6.46
CA PRO A 15 -20.68 -8.18 -6.77
C PRO A 15 -21.06 -9.65 -7.01
N VAL A 16 -22.19 -10.05 -6.46
CA VAL A 16 -22.83 -11.35 -6.72
C VAL A 16 -24.24 -11.06 -7.23
N LEU A 17 -24.55 -11.52 -8.43
CA LEU A 17 -25.91 -11.50 -8.94
C LEU A 17 -26.58 -12.82 -8.59
N LEU A 18 -27.70 -12.75 -7.88
CA LEU A 18 -28.53 -13.90 -7.56
C LEU A 18 -29.77 -13.91 -8.46
N GLY A 19 -30.15 -15.10 -8.91
CA GLY A 19 -31.40 -15.33 -9.61
C GLY A 19 -32.57 -15.50 -8.64
N ARG A 20 -33.76 -15.65 -9.19
CA ARG A 20 -35.02 -15.57 -8.45
C ARG A 20 -35.20 -16.74 -7.46
N SER A 21 -34.46 -17.83 -7.65
CA SER A 21 -34.46 -19.03 -6.82
C SER A 21 -33.21 -19.11 -5.92
N GLY A 22 -32.39 -18.06 -5.87
CA GLY A 22 -31.17 -17.99 -5.06
C GLY A 22 -29.91 -18.53 -5.74
N GLU A 23 -29.97 -18.90 -7.02
CA GLU A 23 -28.81 -19.34 -7.80
C GLU A 23 -27.84 -18.19 -8.09
N VAL A 24 -26.52 -18.46 -8.11
CA VAL A 24 -25.51 -17.45 -8.48
C VAL A 24 -25.45 -17.33 -10.00
N LEU A 25 -25.98 -16.24 -10.55
CA LEU A 25 -25.98 -15.95 -11.99
C LEU A 25 -24.70 -15.27 -12.46
N TYR A 26 -24.07 -14.48 -11.58
CA TYR A 26 -22.81 -13.82 -11.89
C TYR A 26 -21.98 -13.61 -10.63
N LEU A 27 -20.70 -13.97 -10.72
CA LEU A 27 -19.70 -13.65 -9.73
C LEU A 27 -18.76 -12.62 -10.33
N GLY A 28 -18.72 -11.43 -9.71
CA GLY A 28 -17.85 -10.35 -10.13
C GLY A 28 -16.37 -10.74 -10.24
N PRO A 29 -15.59 -9.96 -11.00
CA PRO A 29 -14.16 -10.20 -11.19
C PRO A 29 -13.44 -10.30 -9.84
N LYS A 30 -12.27 -10.98 -9.83
CA LYS A 30 -11.46 -11.13 -8.62
C LYS A 30 -11.30 -9.76 -7.94
N PRO A 31 -11.51 -9.69 -6.62
CA PRO A 31 -11.45 -8.43 -5.91
C PRO A 31 -10.06 -7.85 -6.11
N ARG A 32 -10.01 -6.53 -6.21
CA ARG A 32 -8.80 -5.70 -6.27
C ARG A 32 -7.77 -5.98 -5.14
N LEU A 33 -8.15 -6.76 -4.13
CA LEU A 33 -7.38 -7.02 -2.94
C LEU A 33 -6.08 -7.77 -3.22
N PHE A 34 -5.01 -7.31 -2.56
CA PHE A 34 -3.76 -8.03 -2.49
C PHE A 34 -3.95 -9.36 -1.76
N SER A 35 -3.34 -10.43 -2.28
CA SER A 35 -3.34 -11.73 -1.63
C SER A 35 -2.64 -11.67 -0.26
N LYS A 36 -2.87 -12.69 0.58
CA LYS A 36 -2.17 -12.82 1.88
C LYS A 36 -0.65 -12.82 1.71
N SER A 37 -0.12 -13.50 0.69
CA SER A 37 1.32 -13.54 0.42
C SER A 37 1.84 -12.18 -0.03
N GLN A 38 1.12 -11.47 -0.91
CA GLN A 38 1.50 -10.11 -1.32
C GLN A 38 1.49 -9.14 -0.14
N ARG A 39 0.47 -9.18 0.72
CA ARG A 39 0.43 -8.38 1.96
C ARG A 39 1.59 -8.70 2.89
N LYS A 40 1.94 -9.97 3.06
CA LYS A 40 3.10 -10.39 3.86
C LYS A 40 4.42 -9.86 3.26
N SER A 41 4.60 -9.93 1.95
CA SER A 41 5.78 -9.37 1.27
C SER A 41 5.88 -7.85 1.48
N MET A 42 4.77 -7.12 1.38
CA MET A 42 4.75 -5.68 1.66
C MET A 42 5.04 -5.37 3.12
N SER A 43 4.51 -6.17 4.05
CA SER A 43 4.79 -6.05 5.49
C SER A 43 6.28 -6.24 5.78
N VAL A 44 6.92 -7.27 5.20
CA VAL A 44 8.37 -7.49 5.35
C VAL A 44 9.16 -6.32 4.77
N ARG A 45 8.75 -5.79 3.61
CA ARG A 45 9.40 -4.62 2.99
C ARG A 45 9.33 -3.38 3.88
N GLY A 46 8.18 -3.10 4.49
CA GLY A 46 7.94 -1.98 5.40
C GLY A 46 8.52 -2.18 6.81
N GLY A 47 9.21 -3.29 7.07
CA GLY A 47 9.78 -3.61 8.39
C GLY A 47 8.73 -3.99 9.44
N GLY A 48 7.55 -4.45 9.01
CA GLY A 48 6.44 -4.86 9.87
C GLY A 48 5.47 -3.73 10.26
N PHE A 49 5.68 -2.51 9.76
CA PHE A 49 4.90 -1.31 10.11
C PHE A 49 4.21 -0.69 8.89
N CYS A 50 3.42 0.36 9.12
CA CYS A 50 3.00 1.30 8.10
C CYS A 50 4.21 1.80 7.30
N ASP A 51 4.08 1.88 5.98
CA ASP A 51 5.12 2.38 5.08
C ASP A 51 5.35 3.88 5.25
N TRP A 52 4.51 4.62 5.98
CA TRP A 52 4.81 6.03 6.25
C TRP A 52 6.04 6.20 7.14
N THR A 53 6.98 7.05 6.75
CA THR A 53 8.26 7.23 7.45
C THR A 53 8.03 7.67 8.89
N GLY A 54 8.64 6.94 9.84
CA GLY A 54 8.52 7.20 11.28
C GLY A 54 7.24 6.65 11.93
N CYS A 55 6.29 6.11 11.16
CA CYS A 55 5.10 5.51 11.72
C CYS A 55 5.42 4.17 12.41
N THR A 56 4.81 3.95 13.57
CA THR A 56 4.97 2.73 14.39
C THR A 56 3.72 1.86 14.41
N THR A 57 2.69 2.21 13.64
CA THR A 57 1.49 1.37 13.51
C THR A 57 1.87 0.04 12.87
N PRO A 58 1.54 -1.11 13.48
CA PRO A 58 1.81 -2.42 12.91
C PRO A 58 1.12 -2.60 11.55
N SER A 59 1.81 -3.23 10.60
CA SER A 59 1.31 -3.55 9.25
C SER A 59 0.02 -4.38 9.24
N ARG A 60 -0.25 -5.15 10.30
CA ARG A 60 -1.52 -5.88 10.50
C ARG A 60 -2.74 -4.98 10.71
N GLN A 61 -2.52 -3.72 11.12
CA GLN A 61 -3.55 -2.68 11.27
C GLN A 61 -3.57 -1.74 10.06
N CYS A 62 -2.87 -2.09 8.98
CA CYS A 62 -2.77 -1.26 7.78
C CYS A 62 -3.59 -1.84 6.63
N ASP A 63 -4.14 -0.94 5.84
CA ASP A 63 -4.76 -1.24 4.56
C ASP A 63 -3.71 -1.33 3.47
N ALA A 64 -3.98 -2.14 2.45
CA ALA A 64 -3.12 -2.19 1.27
C ALA A 64 -3.61 -1.17 0.25
N HIS A 65 -2.77 -0.20 -0.05
CA HIS A 65 -3.05 0.91 -0.94
C HIS A 65 -2.32 0.71 -2.27
N HIS A 66 -3.03 0.85 -3.39
CA HIS A 66 -2.41 0.82 -4.71
C HIS A 66 -1.79 2.18 -5.03
N VAL A 67 -0.50 2.19 -5.41
CA VAL A 67 0.22 3.42 -5.78
C VAL A 67 -0.33 4.01 -7.07
N ILE A 68 -0.49 3.19 -8.11
CA ILE A 68 -1.33 3.48 -9.26
C ILE A 68 -2.71 2.89 -8.96
N PRO A 69 -3.76 3.71 -8.84
CA PRO A 69 -5.10 3.21 -8.52
C PRO A 69 -5.53 2.10 -9.46
N TRP A 70 -6.14 1.04 -8.90
CA TRP A 70 -6.68 -0.07 -9.69
C TRP A 70 -7.70 0.42 -10.74
N SER A 71 -8.54 1.41 -10.39
CA SER A 71 -9.50 2.04 -11.30
C SER A 71 -8.87 2.74 -12.50
N ARG A 72 -7.57 3.07 -12.43
CA ARG A 72 -6.77 3.65 -13.52
C ARG A 72 -5.86 2.62 -14.18
N GLY A 73 -6.18 1.33 -14.06
CA GLY A 73 -5.42 0.22 -14.65
C GLY A 73 -4.24 -0.27 -13.80
N GLY A 74 -4.12 0.18 -12.55
CA GLY A 74 -3.08 -0.29 -11.64
C GLY A 74 -3.19 -1.79 -11.33
N LYS A 75 -2.10 -2.53 -11.52
CA LYS A 75 -2.05 -3.97 -11.23
C LYS A 75 -2.05 -4.22 -9.72
N THR A 76 -2.69 -5.30 -9.28
CA THR A 76 -2.54 -5.83 -7.92
C THR A 76 -1.24 -6.62 -7.83
N ASP A 77 -0.13 -5.88 -7.72
CA ASP A 77 1.24 -6.39 -7.66
C ASP A 77 2.01 -5.73 -6.51
N ILE A 78 2.93 -6.44 -5.87
CA ILE A 78 3.71 -5.90 -4.74
C ILE A 78 4.50 -4.64 -5.11
N ASN A 79 4.86 -4.46 -6.38
CA ASN A 79 5.53 -3.26 -6.89
C ASN A 79 4.57 -2.10 -7.17
N ASN A 80 3.27 -2.28 -6.93
CA ASN A 80 2.24 -1.26 -7.02
C ASN A 80 1.42 -1.15 -5.72
N GLY A 81 1.86 -1.77 -4.62
CA GLY A 81 1.16 -1.74 -3.34
C GLY A 81 2.02 -1.20 -2.22
N VAL A 82 1.42 -0.52 -1.25
CA VAL A 82 2.01 -0.11 0.04
C VAL A 82 1.03 -0.39 1.19
N LEU A 83 1.53 -0.53 2.41
CA LEU A 83 0.70 -0.69 3.60
C LEU A 83 0.61 0.63 4.37
N LEU A 84 -0.59 1.17 4.51
CA LEU A 84 -0.82 2.44 5.23
C LEU A 84 -1.82 2.23 6.36
N CYS A 85 -1.55 2.79 7.54
CA CYS A 85 -2.54 2.84 8.60
C CYS A 85 -3.70 3.77 8.21
N PRO A 86 -4.87 3.69 8.88
CA PRO A 86 -6.04 4.49 8.50
C PRO A 86 -5.76 5.99 8.41
N GLU A 87 -4.88 6.52 9.27
CA GLU A 87 -4.49 7.93 9.23
C GLU A 87 -3.70 8.29 7.97
N HIS A 88 -2.59 7.58 7.71
CA HIS A 88 -1.76 7.85 6.53
C HIS A 88 -2.45 7.45 5.22
N HIS A 89 -3.39 6.50 5.27
CA HIS A 89 -4.21 6.14 4.12
C HIS A 89 -5.17 7.29 3.76
N ARG A 90 -5.81 7.94 4.75
CA ARG A 90 -6.58 9.16 4.50
C ARG A 90 -5.70 10.32 4.07
N GLN A 91 -4.53 10.48 4.67
CA GLN A 91 -3.61 11.56 4.35
C GLN A 91 -3.18 11.51 2.88
N ILE A 92 -2.87 10.34 2.33
CA ILE A 92 -2.46 10.23 0.93
C ILE A 92 -3.61 10.56 -0.04
N HIS A 93 -4.86 10.24 0.31
CA HIS A 93 -6.03 10.60 -0.51
C HIS A 93 -6.43 12.08 -0.42
N ARG A 94 -6.09 12.76 0.69
CA ARG A 94 -6.50 14.15 0.96
C ARG A 94 -5.42 15.18 0.65
N SER A 95 -4.19 14.74 0.44
CA SER A 95 -3.05 15.62 0.18
C SER A 95 -2.62 15.57 -1.28
N ALA A 96 -1.74 16.49 -1.66
CA ALA A 96 -1.10 16.45 -2.98
C ALA A 96 0.21 15.64 -2.98
N PHE A 97 0.51 14.92 -1.89
CA PHE A 97 1.63 14.00 -1.87
C PHE A 97 1.32 12.79 -2.75
N THR A 98 2.34 12.27 -3.41
CA THR A 98 2.22 11.07 -4.22
C THR A 98 3.25 10.04 -3.77
N ILE A 99 2.90 8.76 -3.92
CA ILE A 99 3.83 7.66 -3.72
C ILE A 99 4.34 7.22 -5.08
N LYS A 100 5.62 6.90 -5.18
CA LYS A 100 6.22 6.24 -6.35
C LYS A 100 6.98 4.99 -5.93
N MET A 101 6.92 3.99 -6.78
CA MET A 101 7.65 2.74 -6.60
C MET A 101 8.91 2.78 -7.48
N VAL A 102 10.08 2.60 -6.87
CA VAL A 102 11.37 2.56 -7.56
C VAL A 102 12.11 1.31 -7.09
N ASN A 103 12.43 0.41 -8.02
CA ASN A 103 13.11 -0.87 -7.73
C ASN A 103 12.47 -1.63 -6.54
N GLY A 104 11.14 -1.69 -6.54
CA GLY A 104 10.34 -2.38 -5.52
C GLY A 104 10.19 -1.66 -4.18
N LYS A 105 10.71 -0.43 -4.04
CA LYS A 105 10.63 0.39 -2.81
C LYS A 105 9.74 1.62 -2.99
N PRO A 106 8.91 1.96 -1.98
CA PRO A 106 8.09 3.17 -2.03
C PRO A 106 8.89 4.43 -1.66
N PHE A 107 8.56 5.53 -2.33
CA PHE A 107 9.07 6.87 -2.08
C PHE A 107 7.91 7.86 -2.07
N LEU A 108 7.95 8.82 -1.15
CA LEU A 108 7.03 9.93 -1.08
C LEU A 108 7.59 11.11 -1.88
N LEU A 109 6.70 11.73 -2.66
CA LEU A 109 6.95 12.98 -3.36
C LEU A 109 5.98 14.03 -2.85
N ALA A 110 6.52 15.15 -2.38
CA ALA A 110 5.74 16.35 -2.12
C ALA A 110 5.26 16.97 -3.44
N PRO A 111 4.19 17.78 -3.42
CA PRO A 111 3.81 18.54 -4.60
C PRO A 111 4.87 19.59 -4.96
N ARG A 112 4.95 19.96 -6.25
CA ARG A 112 6.00 20.85 -6.77
C ARG A 112 6.07 22.24 -6.11
N TRP A 113 4.95 22.76 -5.62
CA TRP A 113 4.95 24.05 -4.92
C TRP A 113 5.55 23.97 -3.50
N LEU A 114 5.59 22.77 -2.89
CA LEU A 114 6.23 22.53 -1.60
C LEU A 114 7.68 22.07 -1.78
N ASP A 115 7.95 21.27 -2.80
CA ASP A 115 9.27 20.77 -3.14
C ASP A 115 9.48 20.84 -4.67
N PRO A 116 10.01 21.96 -5.18
CA PRO A 116 10.26 22.14 -6.62
C PRO A 116 11.23 21.11 -7.19
N THR A 117 12.17 20.61 -6.38
CA THR A 117 13.15 19.62 -6.83
C THR A 117 12.58 18.19 -6.87
N GLN A 118 11.36 17.98 -6.34
CA GLN A 118 10.70 16.67 -6.29
C GLN A 118 11.61 15.60 -5.66
N THR A 119 12.17 15.93 -4.50
CA THR A 119 13.08 15.05 -3.78
C THR A 119 12.36 13.78 -3.38
N MET A 120 12.87 12.62 -3.83
CA MET A 120 12.32 11.31 -3.47
C MET A 120 12.68 10.98 -2.02
N ARG A 121 11.68 10.97 -1.14
CA ARG A 121 11.86 10.61 0.28
C ARG A 121 11.47 9.16 0.50
N ALA A 122 12.40 8.33 0.94
CA ALA A 122 12.13 6.90 1.14
C ALA A 122 11.02 6.69 2.18
N LEU A 123 10.07 5.82 1.84
CA LEU A 123 9.04 5.29 2.72
C LEU A 123 9.49 3.94 3.30
N GLY A 124 8.85 3.54 4.40
CA GLY A 124 9.17 2.37 5.21
C GLY A 124 10.29 2.64 6.20
N LYS A 125 10.57 1.67 7.08
CA LYS A 125 11.78 1.74 7.91
C LYS A 125 13.01 1.46 7.06
N ALA A 126 14.10 2.17 7.34
CA ALA A 126 15.41 1.74 6.89
C ALA A 126 15.57 0.27 7.33
N ARG A 127 15.88 -0.62 6.37
CA ARG A 127 16.09 -2.04 6.67
C ARG A 127 16.98 -2.13 7.90
N TYR A 128 16.60 -2.96 8.87
CA TYR A 128 17.50 -3.33 9.94
C TYR A 128 18.75 -3.90 9.26
N THR A 129 19.79 -3.10 9.10
CA THR A 129 21.12 -3.62 8.88
C THR A 129 21.37 -4.40 10.14
N THR A 130 21.39 -5.73 10.06
CA THR A 130 22.14 -6.51 11.04
C THR A 130 23.51 -5.86 11.06
N ARG A 131 23.80 -5.09 12.12
CA ARG A 131 25.18 -4.80 12.47
C ARG A 131 25.77 -6.19 12.68
N ASN A 132 26.50 -6.64 11.68
CA ASN A 132 27.35 -7.80 11.78
C ASN A 132 28.44 -7.40 12.77
N THR A 133 28.17 -7.52 14.07
CA THR A 133 29.22 -7.58 15.06
C THR A 133 29.87 -8.93 14.85
N ASN A 134 30.89 -8.93 13.99
CA ASN A 134 31.98 -9.88 14.07
C ASN A 134 32.40 -9.95 15.55
N HIS A 135 31.94 -10.96 16.27
CA HIS A 135 32.70 -11.47 17.39
C HIS A 135 33.51 -12.63 16.82
N MET A 136 34.76 -12.27 16.56
CA MET A 136 35.87 -13.16 16.29
C MET A 136 35.94 -14.24 17.36
N ASN A 137 36.33 -15.44 16.93
CA ASN A 137 36.93 -16.46 17.79
C ASN A 137 37.81 -15.83 18.88
N ARG A 138 37.52 -16.15 20.14
CA ARG A 138 38.47 -16.54 21.19
C ARG A 138 37.70 -17.12 22.37
#